data_AF-A0A960GDW7-F1
#
_entry.id   AF-A0A960GDW7-F1
#
_cell.length_a   1.000
_cell.length_b   1.000
_cell.length_c   1.000
_cell.angle_alpha   90.00
_cell.angle_beta   90.00
_cell.angle_gamma   90.00
#
_symmetry.space_group_name_H-M   'P 1'
#
loop_
_entity.id
_entity.type
_entity.pdbx_description
1 polymer ?
#
loop_
_entity_poly.entity_id
_entity_poly.type
_entity_poly.pdbx_seq_one_letter_code
_entity_poly.pdbx_strand_id
1 'polypeptide(L)'
;SLTVAELEARSGGGRHGVSADFLISELREDAQEAYDRREEEFSEPVMREMERRVIMSVLDKRWREHLYEMDYLKEGIGLRAMAQKDPLIEYQREGYDLFVVMMAAIGEESVRYLFTIQPEVHKPSVAVEQPQEFGITGVASGAVTAALAAAGGATAGALDLDAAAAAEPTPDAAETPEVVLPESLTERPRPGQLQFSAPTAEGGVESRLEAVGNVDDPNADDADPNFAGTAKNAPCPCGSGRKFKRCHGRARR
;
A
#
# COMPACT_ATOMS: atom_id res chain seq x y z
N SER A 1 4.37 -9.06 -30.81
CA SER A 1 5.80 -9.22 -30.46
C SER A 1 6.57 -9.22 -31.74
N LEU A 2 7.50 -8.26 -31.86
CA LEU A 2 8.34 -8.10 -33.03
C LEU A 2 9.11 -9.39 -33.38
N THR A 3 9.05 -9.84 -34.63
CA THR A 3 9.79 -11.01 -35.13
C THR A 3 11.02 -10.61 -35.94
N VAL A 4 12.02 -11.51 -36.01
CA VAL A 4 13.25 -11.29 -36.79
C VAL A 4 12.92 -11.04 -38.28
N ALA A 5 11.91 -11.72 -38.81
CA ALA A 5 11.47 -11.54 -40.19
C ALA A 5 10.87 -10.14 -40.45
N GLU A 6 10.13 -9.59 -39.47
CA GLU A 6 9.59 -8.22 -39.56
C GLU A 6 10.70 -7.16 -39.52
N LEU A 7 11.74 -7.36 -38.69
CA LEU A 7 12.91 -6.48 -38.64
C LEU A 7 13.71 -6.48 -39.96
N GLU A 8 13.90 -7.66 -40.56
CA GLU A 8 14.59 -7.78 -41.84
C GLU A 8 13.77 -7.15 -42.98
N ALA A 9 12.44 -7.17 -42.91
CA ALA A 9 11.56 -6.50 -43.85
C ALA A 9 11.55 -4.97 -43.68
N ARG A 10 11.44 -4.48 -42.44
CA ARG A 10 11.39 -3.04 -42.10
C ARG A 10 12.72 -2.33 -42.37
N SER A 11 13.85 -3.03 -42.24
CA SER A 11 15.19 -2.49 -42.55
C SER A 11 15.48 -2.35 -44.06
N GLY A 12 14.61 -2.87 -44.94
CA GLY A 12 14.72 -2.67 -46.40
C GLY A 12 15.92 -3.36 -47.06
N GLY A 13 16.64 -4.27 -46.37
CA GLY A 13 17.85 -4.86 -46.92
C GLY A 13 18.56 -5.87 -46.01
N GLY A 14 17.91 -6.98 -45.66
CA GLY A 14 18.52 -8.11 -44.96
C GLY A 14 19.26 -7.73 -43.66
N ARG A 15 20.01 -8.67 -43.07
CA ARG A 15 20.71 -8.44 -41.79
C ARG A 15 21.77 -7.32 -41.82
N HIS A 16 22.14 -6.83 -43.00
CA HIS A 16 23.19 -5.83 -43.16
C HIS A 16 22.65 -4.39 -43.05
N GLY A 17 21.33 -4.19 -43.20
CA GLY A 17 20.67 -2.90 -42.94
C GLY A 17 20.30 -2.66 -41.48
N VAL A 18 20.46 -3.67 -40.62
CA VAL A 18 20.07 -3.60 -39.20
C VAL A 18 21.20 -2.95 -38.39
N SER A 19 21.12 -1.64 -38.20
CA SER A 19 22.03 -0.89 -37.32
C SER A 19 21.56 -0.95 -35.86
N ALA A 20 22.46 -0.61 -34.91
CA ALA A 20 22.11 -0.52 -33.50
C ALA A 20 21.02 0.54 -33.24
N ASP A 21 21.14 1.71 -33.88
CA ASP A 21 20.15 2.79 -33.74
C ASP A 21 18.78 2.39 -34.30
N PHE A 22 18.77 1.65 -35.43
CA PHE A 22 17.54 1.10 -35.99
C PHE A 22 16.88 0.09 -35.05
N LEU A 23 17.64 -0.84 -34.46
CA LEU A 23 17.09 -1.77 -33.47
C LEU A 23 16.53 -1.04 -32.25
N ILE A 24 17.21 0.01 -31.77
CA ILE A 24 16.74 0.79 -30.64
C ILE A 24 15.42 1.50 -30.96
N SER A 25 15.28 2.10 -32.16
CA SER A 25 14.02 2.74 -32.56
C SER A 25 12.88 1.72 -32.69
N GLU A 26 13.15 0.59 -33.34
CA GLU A 26 12.17 -0.47 -33.56
C GLU A 26 11.68 -1.10 -32.26
N LEU A 27 12.59 -1.40 -31.32
CA LEU A 27 12.22 -1.93 -30.01
C LEU A 27 11.46 -0.91 -29.16
N ARG A 28 11.77 0.39 -29.28
CA ARG A 28 11.02 1.46 -28.61
C ARG A 28 9.59 1.57 -29.14
N GLU A 29 9.42 1.43 -30.45
CA GLU A 29 8.09 1.44 -31.08
C GLU A 29 7.26 0.23 -30.64
N ASP A 30 7.81 -1.01 -30.67
CA ASP A 30 7.10 -2.20 -30.19
C ASP A 30 6.75 -2.10 -28.69
N ALA A 31 7.66 -1.54 -27.88
CA ALA A 31 7.39 -1.30 -26.46
C ALA A 31 6.27 -0.28 -26.25
N GLN A 32 6.20 0.78 -27.07
CA GLN A 32 5.13 1.76 -27.01
C GLN A 32 3.80 1.15 -27.44
N GLU A 33 3.77 0.38 -28.53
CA GLU A 33 2.54 -0.33 -28.96
C GLU A 33 2.04 -1.33 -27.90
N ALA A 34 2.97 -2.00 -27.20
CA ALA A 34 2.62 -2.88 -26.09
C ALA A 34 2.06 -2.11 -24.89
N TYR A 35 2.58 -0.89 -24.65
CA TYR A 35 2.08 0.00 -23.62
C TYR A 35 0.67 0.51 -23.94
N ASP A 36 0.44 0.97 -25.16
CA ASP A 36 -0.85 1.51 -25.61
C ASP A 36 -1.95 0.44 -25.50
N ARG A 37 -1.66 -0.80 -25.90
CA ARG A 37 -2.58 -1.94 -25.73
C ARG A 37 -2.93 -2.22 -24.27
N ARG A 38 -1.98 -1.99 -23.37
CA ARG A 38 -2.19 -2.14 -21.92
C ARG A 38 -3.06 -1.01 -21.36
N GLU A 39 -2.88 0.21 -21.86
CA GLU A 39 -3.72 1.36 -21.51
C GLU A 39 -5.17 1.16 -21.97
N GLU A 40 -5.39 0.52 -23.12
CA GLU A 40 -6.71 0.09 -23.58
C GLU A 40 -7.34 -0.97 -22.65
N GLU A 41 -6.54 -1.92 -22.14
CA GLU A 41 -7.02 -3.00 -21.25
C GLU A 41 -7.44 -2.48 -19.87
N PHE A 42 -6.64 -1.60 -19.26
CA PHE A 42 -6.84 -1.16 -17.87
C PHE A 42 -7.48 0.22 -17.73
N SER A 43 -7.65 0.97 -18.81
CA SER A 43 -8.01 2.40 -18.87
C SER A 43 -6.91 3.36 -18.40
N GLU A 44 -6.92 4.57 -18.97
CA GLU A 44 -5.97 5.65 -18.65
C GLU A 44 -5.85 5.97 -17.15
N PRO A 45 -6.93 6.21 -16.36
CA PRO A 45 -6.78 6.60 -14.95
C PRO A 45 -6.12 5.53 -14.08
N VAL A 46 -6.38 4.25 -14.34
CA VAL A 46 -5.75 3.12 -13.64
C VAL A 46 -4.28 3.01 -14.02
N MET A 47 -3.94 3.18 -15.30
CA MET A 47 -2.55 3.18 -15.75
C MET A 47 -1.73 4.31 -15.12
N ARG A 48 -2.25 5.55 -15.08
CA ARG A 48 -1.54 6.68 -14.45
C ARG A 48 -1.29 6.46 -12.96
N GLU A 49 -2.25 5.85 -12.28
CA GLU A 49 -2.10 5.47 -10.88
C GLU A 49 -1.06 4.36 -10.70
N MET A 50 -1.09 3.34 -11.56
CA MET A 50 -0.11 2.25 -11.57
C MET A 50 1.31 2.78 -11.83
N GLU A 51 1.50 3.65 -12.82
CA GLU A 51 2.79 4.31 -13.12
C GLU A 51 3.35 5.01 -11.87
N ARG A 52 2.53 5.86 -11.24
CA ARG A 52 2.94 6.62 -10.05
C ARG A 52 3.31 5.71 -8.88
N ARG A 53 2.50 4.68 -8.62
CA ARG A 53 2.76 3.74 -7.51
C ARG A 53 3.99 2.87 -7.77
N VAL A 54 4.19 2.38 -8.99
CA VAL A 54 5.36 1.57 -9.37
C VAL A 54 6.64 2.40 -9.20
N ILE A 55 6.68 3.62 -9.77
CA ILE A 55 7.87 4.48 -9.67
C ILE A 55 8.17 4.81 -8.20
N MET A 56 7.16 5.18 -7.41
CA MET A 56 7.37 5.50 -6.00
C MET A 56 7.89 4.30 -5.20
N SER A 57 7.30 3.12 -5.38
CA SER A 57 7.72 1.90 -4.70
C SER A 57 9.16 1.50 -5.04
N VAL A 58 9.52 1.54 -6.32
CA VAL A 58 10.88 1.21 -6.79
C VAL A 58 11.88 2.24 -6.27
N LEU A 59 11.54 3.53 -6.29
CA LEU A 59 12.38 4.59 -5.76
C LEU A 59 12.65 4.40 -4.27
N ASP A 60 11.62 4.16 -3.45
CA ASP A 60 11.78 3.97 -2.01
C ASP A 60 12.63 2.74 -1.68
N LYS A 61 12.44 1.65 -2.43
CA LYS A 61 13.24 0.41 -2.26
C LYS A 61 14.71 0.67 -2.57
N ARG A 62 15.01 1.25 -3.74
CA ARG A 62 16.38 1.48 -4.21
C ARG A 62 17.10 2.57 -3.42
N TRP A 63 16.38 3.60 -2.98
CA TRP A 63 16.93 4.63 -2.11
C TRP A 63 17.37 4.05 -0.76
N ARG A 64 16.54 3.20 -0.13
CA ARG A 64 16.90 2.55 1.13
C ARG A 64 18.12 1.64 0.98
N GLU A 65 18.18 0.88 -0.11
CA GLU A 65 19.35 0.06 -0.46
C GLU A 65 20.61 0.93 -0.62
N HIS A 66 20.51 2.03 -1.36
CA HIS A 66 21.61 2.98 -1.52
C HIS A 66 22.08 3.58 -0.20
N LEU A 67 21.17 3.95 0.71
CA LEU A 67 21.56 4.43 2.03
C LEU A 67 22.37 3.39 2.81
N TYR A 68 22.01 2.10 2.72
CA TYR A 68 22.82 1.02 3.31
C TYR A 68 24.19 0.90 2.64
N GLU A 69 24.27 0.94 1.31
CA GLU A 69 25.55 0.92 0.59
C GLU A 69 26.43 2.10 0.97
N MET A 70 25.85 3.29 1.15
CA MET A 70 26.56 4.49 1.56
C MET A 70 27.07 4.40 2.99
N ASP A 71 26.34 3.77 3.89
CA ASP A 71 26.80 3.54 5.27
C ASP A 71 27.94 2.52 5.31
N TYR A 72 27.88 1.43 4.53
CA TYR A 72 29.02 0.52 4.36
C TYR A 72 30.25 1.20 3.76
N LEU A 73 30.04 2.06 2.76
CA LEU A 73 31.11 2.81 2.13
C LEU A 73 31.82 3.72 3.14
N LYS A 74 31.07 4.44 4.00
CA LYS A 74 31.63 5.29 5.06
C LYS A 74 32.51 4.50 6.03
N GLU A 75 32.07 3.32 6.45
CA GLU A 75 32.85 2.45 7.35
C GLU A 75 34.17 1.98 6.69
N GLY A 76 34.16 1.69 5.38
CA GLY A 76 35.32 1.23 4.62
C GLY A 76 36.38 2.30 4.29
N ILE A 77 36.00 3.58 4.23
CA ILE A 77 36.90 4.68 3.86
C ILE A 77 37.97 4.95 4.93
N GLY A 78 37.71 4.61 6.19
CA GLY A 78 38.69 4.74 7.27
C GLY A 78 39.99 3.95 7.00
N LEU A 79 39.89 2.81 6.31
CA LEU A 79 41.04 1.99 5.92
C LEU A 79 41.78 2.55 4.69
N ARG A 80 41.10 3.31 3.82
CA ARG A 80 41.69 3.91 2.61
C ARG A 80 42.48 5.17 2.89
N ALA A 81 42.25 5.84 4.02
CA ALA A 81 43.11 6.92 4.50
C ALA A 81 44.58 6.49 4.65
N MET A 82 44.84 5.20 4.85
CA MET A 82 46.20 4.63 4.90
C MET A 82 46.92 4.65 3.54
N ALA A 83 46.18 4.80 2.43
CA ALA A 83 46.73 4.86 1.07
C ALA A 83 47.11 6.28 0.62
N GLN A 84 47.18 7.26 1.54
CA GLN A 84 47.52 8.67 1.27
C GLN A 84 46.58 9.40 0.29
N LYS A 85 45.43 8.81 -0.04
CA LYS A 85 44.37 9.47 -0.79
C LYS A 85 43.46 10.22 0.16
N ASP A 86 42.90 11.33 -0.30
CA ASP A 86 41.91 12.09 0.47
C ASP A 86 40.64 11.22 0.65
N PRO A 87 40.28 10.84 1.89
CA PRO A 87 39.13 10.00 2.18
C PRO A 87 37.81 10.62 1.68
N LEU A 88 37.71 11.96 1.70
CA LEU A 88 36.49 12.67 1.32
C LEU A 88 36.28 12.62 -0.20
N ILE A 89 37.36 12.73 -0.98
CA ILE A 89 37.28 12.70 -2.45
C ILE A 89 36.87 11.30 -2.93
N GLU A 90 37.46 10.24 -2.35
CA GLU A 90 37.10 8.86 -2.70
C GLU A 90 35.66 8.54 -2.28
N TYR A 91 35.19 9.03 -1.12
CA TYR A 91 33.78 8.93 -0.74
C TYR A 91 32.83 9.55 -1.76
N GLN A 92 33.12 10.80 -2.17
CA GLN A 92 32.26 11.51 -3.13
C GLN A 92 32.25 10.82 -4.48
N ARG A 93 33.41 10.31 -4.93
CA ARG A 93 33.53 9.60 -6.20
C ARG A 93 32.80 8.27 -6.19
N GLU A 94 33.15 7.38 -5.24
CA GLU A 94 32.51 6.07 -5.13
C GLU A 94 31.01 6.20 -4.83
N GLY A 95 30.61 7.17 -4.00
CA GLY A 95 29.21 7.44 -3.70
C GLY A 95 28.42 7.94 -4.89
N TYR A 96 29.00 8.79 -5.73
CA TYR A 96 28.37 9.23 -6.98
C TYR A 96 28.23 8.08 -7.99
N ASP A 97 29.26 7.24 -8.12
CA ASP A 97 29.22 6.07 -9.00
C ASP A 97 28.09 5.11 -8.58
N LEU A 98 27.93 4.84 -7.28
CA LEU A 98 26.80 4.06 -6.75
C LEU A 98 25.44 4.71 -7.02
N PHE A 99 25.35 6.04 -6.88
CA PHE A 99 24.12 6.78 -7.19
C PHE A 99 23.71 6.66 -8.66
N VAL A 100 24.67 6.74 -9.60
CA VAL A 100 24.39 6.56 -11.04
C VAL A 100 23.90 5.15 -11.35
N VAL A 101 24.52 4.14 -10.73
CA VAL A 101 24.07 2.73 -10.84
C VAL A 101 22.65 2.57 -10.30
N MET A 102 22.36 3.13 -9.12
CA MET A 102 21.01 3.12 -8.54
C MET A 102 19.98 3.77 -9.47
N MET A 103 20.28 4.94 -10.04
CA MET A 103 19.38 5.64 -10.96
C MET A 103 19.07 4.82 -12.22
N ALA A 104 20.07 4.15 -12.78
CA ALA A 104 19.87 3.25 -13.91
C ALA A 104 18.99 2.04 -13.52
N ALA A 105 19.23 1.46 -12.34
CA ALA A 105 18.45 0.35 -11.82
C ALA A 105 16.97 0.73 -11.55
N ILE A 106 16.71 1.94 -11.02
CA ILE A 106 15.35 2.45 -10.84
C ILE A 106 14.60 2.50 -12.18
N GLY A 107 15.24 3.01 -13.24
CA GLY A 107 14.64 3.06 -14.57
C GLY A 107 14.32 1.66 -15.12
N GLU A 108 15.28 0.74 -15.04
CA GLU A 108 15.11 -0.63 -15.52
C GLU A 108 14.01 -1.38 -14.76
N GLU A 109 14.03 -1.31 -13.42
CA GLU A 109 13.02 -1.98 -12.59
C GLU A 109 11.64 -1.38 -12.78
N SER A 110 11.52 -0.06 -12.88
CA SER A 110 10.23 0.60 -13.10
C SER A 110 9.59 0.12 -14.39
N VAL A 111 10.35 0.10 -15.50
CA VAL A 111 9.86 -0.41 -16.79
C VAL A 111 9.51 -1.90 -16.69
N ARG A 112 10.36 -2.71 -16.08
CA ARG A 112 10.11 -4.14 -15.88
C ARG A 112 8.79 -4.39 -15.14
N TYR A 113 8.55 -3.67 -14.04
CA TYR A 113 7.34 -3.82 -13.25
C TYR A 113 6.10 -3.32 -13.97
N LEU A 114 6.20 -2.19 -14.68
CA LEU A 114 5.11 -1.64 -15.49
C LEU A 114 4.56 -2.67 -16.49
N PHE A 115 5.44 -3.44 -17.15
CA PHE A 115 5.04 -4.45 -18.13
C PHE A 115 4.67 -5.81 -17.52
N THR A 116 5.13 -6.13 -16.31
CA THR A 116 4.94 -7.46 -15.70
C THR A 116 3.75 -7.52 -14.72
N ILE A 117 3.47 -6.43 -14.00
CA ILE A 117 2.50 -6.43 -12.90
C ILE A 117 1.08 -6.36 -13.42
N GLN A 118 0.25 -7.32 -13.04
CA GLN A 118 -1.18 -7.26 -13.28
C GLN A 118 -1.85 -6.43 -12.17
N PRO A 119 -2.50 -5.29 -12.48
CA PRO A 119 -3.22 -4.53 -11.47
C PRO A 119 -4.53 -5.23 -11.12
N GLU A 120 -4.73 -5.53 -9.83
CA GLU A 120 -6.03 -5.98 -9.34
C GLU A 120 -6.92 -4.76 -9.11
N VAL A 121 -7.92 -4.56 -9.97
CA VAL A 121 -8.92 -3.50 -9.78
C VAL A 121 -9.94 -4.02 -8.77
N HIS A 122 -9.71 -3.74 -7.49
CA HIS A 122 -10.72 -3.98 -6.48
C HIS A 122 -11.85 -2.94 -6.67
N LYS A 123 -12.90 -3.32 -7.41
CA LYS A 123 -14.13 -2.54 -7.40
C LYS A 123 -14.69 -2.67 -5.99
N PRO A 124 -14.85 -1.59 -5.21
CA PRO A 124 -15.45 -1.69 -3.89
C PRO A 124 -16.85 -2.25 -4.07
N SER A 125 -17.03 -3.55 -3.82
CA SER A 125 -18.35 -4.11 -3.71
C SER A 125 -18.88 -3.55 -2.40
N VAL A 126 -19.81 -2.60 -2.49
CA VAL A 126 -20.64 -2.23 -1.36
C VAL A 126 -21.31 -3.53 -0.93
N ALA A 127 -20.77 -4.14 0.13
CA ALA A 127 -21.44 -5.20 0.83
C ALA A 127 -22.69 -4.57 1.41
N VAL A 128 -23.79 -4.67 0.68
CA VAL A 128 -25.11 -4.52 1.27
C VAL A 128 -25.17 -5.67 2.27
N GLU A 129 -24.82 -5.40 3.52
CA GLU A 129 -25.17 -6.27 4.64
C GLU A 129 -26.67 -6.48 4.51
N GLN A 130 -27.08 -7.66 4.02
CA GLN A 130 -28.47 -8.05 4.06
C GLN A 130 -28.89 -7.90 5.52
N PRO A 131 -30.02 -7.25 5.82
CA PRO A 131 -30.48 -7.13 7.19
C PRO A 131 -30.53 -8.54 7.74
N GLN A 132 -29.68 -8.85 8.72
CA GLN A 132 -29.85 -10.08 9.47
C GLN A 132 -31.25 -9.99 10.06
N GLU A 133 -32.17 -10.81 9.56
CA GLU A 133 -33.45 -11.03 10.21
C GLU A 133 -33.11 -11.53 11.62
N PHE A 134 -33.03 -10.61 12.56
CA PHE A 134 -33.11 -10.92 13.97
C PHE A 134 -34.49 -11.53 14.15
N GLY A 135 -34.54 -12.86 14.12
CA GLY A 135 -35.69 -13.63 14.53
C GLY A 135 -36.03 -13.24 15.95
N ILE A 136 -36.95 -12.30 16.12
CA ILE A 136 -37.52 -11.94 17.41
C ILE A 136 -38.55 -13.03 17.76
N THR A 137 -38.10 -14.27 17.89
CA THR A 137 -38.85 -15.34 18.55
C THR A 137 -38.27 -15.48 19.95
N GLY A 138 -38.64 -14.57 20.84
CA GLY A 138 -38.10 -14.55 22.18
C GLY A 138 -38.68 -13.42 23.01
N VAL A 139 -39.91 -13.62 23.47
CA VAL A 139 -40.52 -12.99 24.66
C VAL A 139 -40.24 -11.50 24.83
N ALA A 140 -41.19 -10.66 24.40
CA ALA A 140 -41.26 -9.29 24.86
C ALA A 140 -41.29 -9.30 26.40
N SER A 141 -40.14 -9.01 27.02
CA SER A 141 -40.09 -8.73 28.45
C SER A 141 -41.09 -7.62 28.69
N GLY A 142 -42.02 -7.80 29.65
CA GLY A 142 -43.08 -6.84 29.95
C GLY A 142 -42.58 -5.41 30.22
N ALA A 143 -41.26 -5.25 30.44
CA ALA A 143 -40.57 -3.98 30.51
C ALA A 143 -40.59 -3.16 29.20
N VAL A 144 -40.53 -3.80 28.03
CA VAL A 144 -40.46 -3.11 26.72
C VAL A 144 -41.85 -2.66 26.27
N THR A 145 -42.88 -3.46 26.52
CA THR A 145 -44.28 -3.07 26.27
C THR A 145 -44.76 -1.98 27.24
N ALA A 146 -44.31 -2.00 28.49
CA ALA A 146 -44.58 -0.92 29.44
C ALA A 146 -43.86 0.39 29.07
N ALA A 147 -42.63 0.32 28.56
CA ALA A 147 -41.89 1.51 28.11
C ALA A 147 -42.51 2.17 26.87
N LEU A 148 -43.03 1.38 25.93
CA LEU A 148 -43.69 1.91 24.73
C LEU A 148 -45.09 2.49 25.03
N ALA A 149 -45.83 1.91 25.99
CA ALA A 149 -47.12 2.44 26.43
C ALA A 149 -46.98 3.73 27.27
N ALA A 150 -45.87 3.89 27.99
CA ALA A 150 -45.59 5.08 28.80
C ALA A 150 -45.05 6.27 28.00
N ALA A 151 -44.57 6.05 26.76
CA ALA A 151 -43.96 7.08 25.91
C ALA A 151 -44.95 7.81 24.96
N GLY A 152 -46.26 7.76 25.23
CA GLY A 152 -47.21 8.70 24.64
C GLY A 152 -47.53 8.48 23.15
N GLY A 153 -48.53 7.63 22.89
CA GLY A 153 -49.53 7.79 21.83
C GLY A 153 -49.04 8.18 20.42
N ALA A 154 -48.50 7.22 19.68
CA ALA A 154 -48.49 7.26 18.22
C ALA A 154 -49.00 5.92 17.69
N THR A 155 -50.22 5.92 17.16
CA THR A 155 -50.80 4.79 16.43
C THR A 155 -50.09 4.62 15.10
N ALA A 156 -49.84 3.37 14.73
CA ALA A 156 -49.27 2.97 13.44
C ALA A 156 -49.99 3.65 12.27
N GLY A 157 -49.29 4.55 11.58
CA GLY A 157 -49.80 5.22 10.38
C GLY A 157 -48.86 6.34 9.92
N ALA A 158 -48.34 6.17 8.70
CA ALA A 158 -47.58 7.15 7.90
C ALA A 158 -46.13 7.44 8.33
N LEU A 159 -45.20 6.62 7.84
CA LEU A 159 -43.89 7.10 7.41
C LEU A 159 -43.85 6.94 5.88
N ASP A 160 -44.03 8.05 5.16
CA ASP A 160 -43.95 8.12 3.70
C ASP A 160 -42.50 7.86 3.25
N LEU A 161 -42.27 6.72 2.60
CA LEU A 161 -40.97 6.25 2.11
C LEU A 161 -40.62 6.77 0.70
N ASP A 162 -41.52 7.49 0.04
CA ASP A 162 -41.32 7.99 -1.34
C ASP A 162 -40.62 9.36 -1.44
N ALA A 163 -40.39 10.04 -0.32
CA ALA A 163 -39.71 11.34 -0.33
C ALA A 163 -38.16 11.25 -0.38
N ALA A 164 -37.59 10.05 -0.26
CA ALA A 164 -36.13 9.82 -0.28
C ALA A 164 -35.57 9.53 -1.67
N ALA A 165 -36.42 9.38 -2.70
CA ALA A 165 -36.00 8.96 -4.05
C ALA A 165 -35.62 10.13 -4.99
N ALA A 166 -35.62 11.38 -4.51
CA ALA A 166 -35.39 12.57 -5.34
C ALA A 166 -34.18 13.41 -4.91
N ALA A 167 -33.15 12.78 -4.35
CA ALA A 167 -31.83 13.41 -4.21
C ALA A 167 -30.96 12.99 -5.40
N GLU A 168 -30.79 13.88 -6.37
CA GLU A 168 -29.79 13.66 -7.43
C GLU A 168 -28.39 13.56 -6.81
N PRO A 169 -27.55 12.59 -7.22
CA PRO A 169 -26.21 12.45 -6.68
C PRO A 169 -25.35 13.63 -7.14
N THR A 170 -24.81 14.38 -6.17
CA THR A 170 -23.77 15.38 -6.39
C THR A 170 -22.55 14.75 -7.08
N PRO A 171 -22.00 15.34 -8.16
CA PRO A 171 -20.92 14.76 -8.95
C PRO A 171 -19.53 14.96 -8.35
N ASP A 172 -19.40 15.08 -7.02
CA ASP A 172 -18.14 15.43 -6.35
C ASP A 172 -17.69 14.31 -5.39
N ALA A 173 -17.40 13.17 -5.99
CA ALA A 173 -16.50 12.15 -5.47
C ALA A 173 -16.19 11.24 -6.67
N ALA A 174 -15.32 11.70 -7.57
CA ALA A 174 -14.66 10.79 -8.49
C ALA A 174 -13.83 9.84 -7.62
N GLU A 175 -14.42 8.69 -7.30
CA GLU A 175 -13.81 7.57 -6.61
C GLU A 175 -12.57 7.19 -7.42
N THR A 176 -11.40 7.66 -7.01
CA THR A 176 -10.13 7.27 -7.63
C THR A 176 -10.04 5.76 -7.45
N PRO A 177 -9.98 4.96 -8.54
CA PRO A 177 -9.93 3.52 -8.42
C PRO A 177 -8.70 3.13 -7.59
N GLU A 178 -8.93 2.41 -6.49
CA GLU A 178 -7.85 1.96 -5.61
C GLU A 178 -7.08 0.82 -6.30
N VAL A 179 -5.93 1.14 -6.91
CA VAL A 179 -5.09 0.18 -7.63
C VAL A 179 -4.18 -0.60 -6.67
N VAL A 180 -4.64 -1.73 -6.15
CA VAL A 180 -3.82 -2.56 -5.25
C VAL A 180 -2.64 -3.15 -6.05
N LEU A 181 -1.42 -2.78 -5.66
CA LEU A 181 -0.19 -3.36 -6.21
C LEU A 181 0.05 -4.76 -5.63
N PRO A 182 0.75 -5.65 -6.36
CA PRO A 182 1.10 -6.98 -5.85
C PRO A 182 2.01 -6.87 -4.62
N GLU A 183 1.93 -7.86 -3.72
CA GLU A 183 2.66 -7.92 -2.43
C GLU A 183 4.19 -7.76 -2.57
N SER A 184 4.76 -7.98 -3.76
CA SER A 184 6.18 -7.76 -4.04
C SER A 184 6.59 -6.29 -4.19
N LEU A 185 5.64 -5.40 -4.50
CA LEU A 185 5.83 -3.94 -4.55
C LEU A 185 5.15 -3.20 -3.41
N THR A 186 4.15 -3.83 -2.78
CA THR A 186 3.51 -3.29 -1.60
C THR A 186 4.44 -3.45 -0.41
N GLU A 187 4.56 -2.40 0.39
CA GLU A 187 5.40 -2.39 1.57
C GLU A 187 5.06 -3.61 2.44
N ARG A 188 6.05 -4.47 2.69
CA ARG A 188 5.85 -5.71 3.45
C ARG A 188 5.23 -5.30 4.79
N PRO A 189 4.03 -5.79 5.17
CA PRO A 189 3.43 -5.39 6.43
C PRO A 189 4.41 -5.75 7.54
N ARG A 190 4.91 -4.73 8.25
CA ARG A 190 5.83 -4.95 9.37
C ARG A 190 5.08 -5.85 10.36
N PRO A 191 5.65 -6.99 10.78
CA PRO A 191 4.95 -7.87 11.71
C PRO A 191 4.72 -7.08 13.00
N GLY A 192 3.45 -6.72 13.26
CA GLY A 192 3.07 -5.99 14.46
C GLY A 192 3.35 -6.76 15.75
N GLN A 193 3.69 -8.04 15.63
CA GLN A 193 4.03 -8.90 16.75
C GLN A 193 5.15 -9.87 16.36
N LEU A 194 6.29 -9.79 17.04
CA LEU A 194 7.38 -10.75 16.93
C LEU A 194 7.15 -11.86 17.96
N GLN A 195 7.31 -13.12 17.53
CA GLN A 195 7.25 -14.28 18.43
C GLN A 195 8.67 -14.81 18.65
N PHE A 196 9.13 -14.80 19.90
CA PHE A 196 10.41 -15.38 20.30
C PHE A 196 10.17 -16.67 21.05
N SER A 197 10.82 -17.75 20.63
CA SER A 197 10.81 -19.02 21.36
C SER A 197 12.19 -19.28 21.96
N ALA A 198 12.26 -19.48 23.27
CA ALA A 198 13.48 -19.80 23.98
C ALA A 198 13.30 -21.07 24.84
N PRO A 199 14.31 -21.96 24.90
CA PRO A 199 14.26 -23.10 25.80
C PRO A 199 14.37 -22.65 27.27
N THR A 200 13.53 -23.19 28.13
CA THR A 200 13.58 -22.94 29.58
C THR A 200 14.58 -23.86 30.27
N ALA A 201 15.08 -23.44 31.43
CA ALA A 201 16.01 -24.22 32.25
C ALA A 201 15.46 -25.59 32.67
N GLU A 202 14.13 -25.76 32.64
CA GLU A 202 13.42 -27.01 32.97
C GLU A 202 13.16 -27.90 31.73
N GLY A 203 13.67 -27.52 30.56
CA GLY A 203 13.57 -28.30 29.32
C GLY A 203 12.27 -28.08 28.52
N GLY A 204 11.52 -27.03 28.81
CA GLY A 204 10.36 -26.59 28.03
C GLY A 204 10.72 -25.56 26.95
N VAL A 205 9.74 -25.18 26.13
CA VAL A 205 9.86 -24.04 25.21
C VAL A 205 8.91 -22.96 25.69
N GLU A 206 9.43 -21.80 26.04
CA GLU A 206 8.62 -20.61 26.30
C GLU A 206 8.55 -19.74 25.05
N SER A 207 7.35 -19.35 24.67
CA SER A 207 7.10 -18.39 23.58
C SER A 207 6.70 -17.04 24.16
N ARG A 208 7.46 -15.99 23.85
CA ARG A 208 7.18 -14.60 24.22
C ARG A 208 6.76 -13.83 22.98
N LEU A 209 5.61 -13.16 23.09
CA LEU A 209 5.10 -12.24 22.07
C LEU A 209 5.56 -10.83 22.45
N GLU A 210 6.29 -10.15 21.56
CA GLU A 210 6.62 -8.74 21.70
C GLU A 210 5.92 -7.93 20.62
N ALA A 211 5.09 -6.97 21.05
CA ALA A 211 4.53 -5.97 20.15
C ALA A 211 5.62 -4.94 19.86
N VAL A 212 6.01 -4.79 18.59
CA VAL A 212 6.95 -3.76 18.18
C VAL A 212 6.13 -2.53 17.80
N GLY A 213 6.30 -1.45 18.56
CA GLY A 213 5.68 -0.16 18.27
C GLY A 213 6.11 0.33 16.89
N ASN A 214 5.17 0.96 16.16
CA ASN A 214 5.48 1.53 14.85
C ASN A 214 6.40 2.73 15.05
N VAL A 215 7.68 2.61 14.66
CA VAL A 215 8.71 3.64 14.87
C VAL A 215 8.37 4.97 14.18
N ASP A 216 7.43 4.93 13.23
CA ASP A 216 6.95 6.10 12.47
C ASP A 216 5.69 6.76 13.07
N ASP A 217 5.05 6.19 14.11
CA ASP A 217 3.98 6.87 14.87
C ASP A 217 4.54 7.40 16.20
N PRO A 218 4.68 8.72 16.39
CA PRO A 218 5.21 9.31 17.62
C PRO A 218 4.33 9.07 18.86
N ASN A 219 3.21 8.35 18.75
CA ASN A 219 2.36 7.93 19.87
C ASN A 219 2.24 6.40 20.01
N ALA A 220 3.07 5.61 19.31
CA ALA A 220 3.02 4.15 19.37
C ALA A 220 3.32 3.59 20.76
N ASP A 221 4.15 4.30 21.54
CA ASP A 221 4.57 3.87 22.88
C ASP A 221 3.47 4.03 23.95
N ASP A 222 2.41 4.79 23.65
CA ASP A 222 1.34 5.15 24.59
C ASP A 222 0.04 4.32 24.40
N ALA A 223 -0.01 3.44 23.41
CA ALA A 223 -1.18 2.60 23.15
C ALA A 223 -1.16 1.38 24.07
N ASP A 224 -2.06 1.34 25.06
CA ASP A 224 -2.30 0.14 25.87
C ASP A 224 -2.62 -1.05 24.91
N PRO A 225 -1.81 -2.12 24.93
CA PRO A 225 -1.91 -3.22 23.96
C PRO A 225 -3.27 -3.92 23.99
N ASN A 226 -4.05 -3.79 25.07
CA ASN A 226 -5.42 -4.31 25.14
C ASN A 226 -6.42 -3.57 24.24
N PHE A 227 -6.09 -2.40 23.70
CA PHE A 227 -6.99 -1.59 22.86
C PHE A 227 -6.44 -1.28 21.47
N ALA A 228 -5.40 -2.01 21.05
CA ALA A 228 -4.84 -1.94 19.70
C ALA A 228 -5.92 -2.22 18.64
N GLY A 229 -6.06 -1.33 17.64
CA GLY A 229 -7.06 -1.42 16.58
C GLY A 229 -8.38 -0.67 16.83
N THR A 230 -8.59 -0.06 18.00
CA THR A 230 -9.78 0.78 18.24
C THR A 230 -9.64 2.14 17.52
N ALA A 231 -10.51 2.41 16.54
CA ALA A 231 -10.48 3.69 15.81
C ALA A 231 -10.67 4.91 16.74
N LYS A 232 -9.96 6.02 16.49
CA LYS A 232 -9.94 7.22 17.38
C LYS A 232 -11.32 7.79 17.73
N ASN A 233 -12.31 7.64 16.83
CA ASN A 233 -13.67 8.15 17.01
C ASN A 233 -14.70 7.08 17.45
N ALA A 234 -14.31 5.80 17.52
CA ALA A 234 -15.17 4.70 17.94
C ALA A 234 -15.56 4.84 19.44
N PRO A 235 -16.68 4.23 19.87
CA PRO A 235 -16.99 4.10 21.29
C PRO A 235 -15.86 3.39 22.03
N CYS A 236 -15.49 3.89 23.21
CA CYS A 236 -14.39 3.35 23.98
C CYS A 236 -14.77 1.98 24.59
N PRO A 237 -13.97 0.92 24.40
CA PRO A 237 -14.27 -0.44 24.87
C PRO A 237 -14.25 -0.62 26.39
N CYS A 238 -13.86 0.41 27.17
CA CYS A 238 -13.95 0.40 28.63
C CYS A 238 -15.38 0.62 29.17
N GLY A 239 -16.40 0.73 28.29
CA GLY A 239 -17.79 0.93 28.70
C GLY A 239 -18.14 2.35 29.16
N SER A 240 -17.23 3.31 29.00
CA SER A 240 -17.43 4.70 29.48
C SER A 240 -18.44 5.54 28.66
N GLY A 241 -18.93 5.01 27.52
CA GLY A 241 -19.82 5.73 26.60
C GLY A 241 -19.19 6.92 25.86
N ARG A 242 -17.88 7.17 26.05
CA ARG A 242 -17.13 8.26 25.39
C ARG A 242 -16.40 7.74 24.15
N LYS A 243 -16.09 8.64 23.19
CA LYS A 243 -15.21 8.32 22.06
C LYS A 243 -13.81 7.98 22.55
N PHE A 244 -13.12 7.01 21.92
CA PHE A 244 -11.80 6.52 22.33
C PHE A 244 -10.79 7.64 22.57
N LYS A 245 -10.68 8.62 21.66
CA LYS A 245 -9.79 9.80 21.80
C LYS A 245 -10.08 10.72 23.01
N ARG A 246 -11.27 10.62 23.60
CA ARG A 246 -11.69 11.40 24.78
C ARG A 246 -11.63 10.58 26.07
N CYS A 247 -11.15 9.34 26.00
CA CYS A 247 -10.99 8.44 27.12
C CYS A 247 -9.55 7.91 27.13
N HIS A 248 -9.32 6.65 26.77
CA HIS A 248 -7.99 6.00 26.80
C HIS A 248 -7.07 6.43 25.63
N GLY A 249 -7.61 6.89 24.50
CA GLY A 249 -6.82 7.44 23.38
C GLY A 249 -6.45 8.92 23.54
N ARG A 250 -6.43 9.45 24.78
CA ARG A 250 -6.09 10.84 25.05
C ARG A 250 -4.59 10.93 25.31
N ALA A 251 -3.84 11.59 24.43
CA ALA A 251 -2.46 11.95 24.71
C ALA A 251 -2.40 12.74 26.03
N ARG A 252 -1.64 12.24 27.01
CA ARG A 252 -1.35 13.00 28.23
C ARG A 252 -0.43 14.15 27.81
N ARG A 253 -0.82 15.38 28.11
CA ARG A 253 0.09 16.54 27.97
C ARG A 253 1.16 16.49 29.04
#